data_AF-A0A2J0M5V1-F1
#
_entry.id   AF-A0A2J0M5V1-F1
#
_cell.length_a   1.000
_cell.length_b   1.000
_cell.length_c   1.000
_cell.angle_alpha   90.00
_cell.angle_beta   90.00
_cell.angle_gamma   90.00
#
_symmetry.space_group_name_H-M   'P 1'
#
loop_
_entity.id
_entity.type
_entity.pdbx_description
1 polymer ?
#
loop_
_entity_poly.entity_id
_entity_poly.type
_entity_poly.pdbx_seq_one_letter_code
_entity_poly.pdbx_strand_id
1 'polypeptide(L)'
;MGSTISKYILISSFVSIILIVNLYIWQNTIIGFVFGLFFLLSQGAILGHLLFPQNSLFFKIFYGLFFLLSGIALIGALIYYFYCLNLFVIALIIILIPIFLSIIVGVIHELPLSPSSQKTPNLIVKKRGVLKFSFSPELVILILAFLFLITVCFSILFSSQTMEVIASPWQVIPTSFFIIYFFVSLALIGITFYSPQDYQNQGLILFLISLYVLLSVSVALIIYQLGYGFDLFIHQATEKVIAERGFIAPKPFYYLGQYSLVVFFSKLFAVPVKWPDKLIVPIFTSLWLPFTIYW
;
A
#
# COMPACT_ATOMS: atom_id res chain seq x y z
N MET A 1 -5.53 3.54 26.93
CA MET A 1 -4.79 3.87 25.69
C MET A 1 -3.28 3.75 25.90
N GLY A 2 -2.71 4.28 27.00
CA GLY A 2 -1.27 4.22 27.29
C GLY A 2 -0.61 2.82 27.36
N SER A 3 -1.26 1.81 27.96
CA SER A 3 -0.65 0.46 28.07
C SER A 3 -0.56 -0.29 26.74
N THR A 4 -1.47 -0.03 25.80
CA THR A 4 -1.46 -0.65 24.47
C THR A 4 -0.40 -0.01 23.58
N ILE A 5 -0.28 1.33 23.61
CA ILE A 5 0.71 2.05 22.81
C ILE A 5 2.14 1.78 23.30
N SER A 6 2.35 1.71 24.62
CA SER A 6 3.65 1.32 25.19
C SER A 6 4.13 -0.07 24.72
N LYS A 7 3.22 -1.05 24.61
CA LYS A 7 3.55 -2.37 24.03
C LYS A 7 3.94 -2.27 22.56
N TYR A 8 3.23 -1.48 21.75
CA TYR A 8 3.58 -1.27 20.34
C TYR A 8 4.95 -0.63 20.17
N ILE A 9 5.32 0.32 21.03
CA ILE A 9 6.63 0.99 21.00
C ILE A 9 7.76 -0.02 21.30
N LEU A 10 7.62 -0.82 22.37
CA LEU A 10 8.64 -1.82 22.72
C LEU A 10 8.84 -2.86 21.61
N ILE A 11 7.73 -3.38 21.06
CA ILE A 11 7.76 -4.33 19.95
C ILE A 11 8.37 -3.67 18.70
N SER A 12 8.02 -2.41 18.42
CA SER A 12 8.58 -1.64 17.30
C SER A 12 10.09 -1.49 17.40
N SER A 13 10.62 -1.19 18.59
CA SER A 13 12.07 -1.07 18.81
C SER A 13 12.78 -2.39 18.56
N PHE A 14 12.23 -3.51 19.04
CA PHE A 14 12.77 -4.84 18.80
C PHE A 14 12.78 -5.20 17.31
N VAL A 15 11.67 -4.94 16.61
CA VAL A 15 11.54 -5.16 15.17
C VAL A 15 12.53 -4.30 14.39
N SER A 16 12.73 -3.06 14.80
CA SER A 16 13.70 -2.14 14.18
C SER A 16 15.12 -2.69 14.31
N ILE A 17 15.51 -3.22 15.48
CA ILE A 17 16.82 -3.86 15.68
C ILE A 17 17.00 -5.03 14.72
N ILE A 18 16.00 -5.92 14.61
CA ILE A 18 16.04 -7.06 13.68
C ILE A 18 16.20 -6.57 12.23
N LEU A 19 15.47 -5.53 11.85
CA LEU A 19 15.58 -4.95 10.51
C LEU A 19 16.95 -4.33 10.24
N ILE A 20 17.56 -3.66 11.23
CA ILE A 20 18.92 -3.13 11.09
C ILE A 20 19.93 -4.28 10.95
N VAL A 21 19.81 -5.34 11.75
CA VAL A 21 20.67 -6.53 11.62
C VAL A 21 20.48 -7.18 10.25
N ASN A 22 19.24 -7.29 9.77
CA ASN A 22 18.98 -7.83 8.43
C ASN A 22 19.56 -6.93 7.33
N LEU A 23 19.50 -5.61 7.52
CA LEU A 23 19.97 -4.62 6.55
C LEU A 23 21.49 -4.68 6.34
N TYR A 24 22.26 -4.89 7.41
CA TYR A 24 23.74 -4.90 7.34
C TYR A 24 24.35 -6.30 7.26
N ILE A 25 23.74 -7.31 7.89
CA ILE A 25 24.37 -8.61 8.12
C ILE A 25 23.67 -9.71 7.31
N TRP A 26 22.39 -9.98 7.58
CA TRP A 26 21.75 -11.19 7.02
C TRP A 26 21.29 -11.03 5.57
N GLN A 27 20.83 -9.82 5.19
CA GLN A 27 20.27 -9.50 3.88
C GLN A 27 19.25 -10.55 3.40
N ASN A 28 18.48 -11.10 4.34
CA ASN A 28 17.55 -12.19 4.10
C ASN A 28 16.18 -11.64 3.72
N THR A 29 15.68 -12.06 2.55
CA THR A 29 14.39 -11.61 2.02
C THR A 29 13.21 -12.00 2.91
N ILE A 30 13.20 -13.21 3.49
CA ILE A 30 12.10 -13.68 4.35
C ILE A 30 12.04 -12.84 5.63
N ILE A 31 13.19 -12.63 6.28
CA ILE A 31 13.29 -11.77 7.47
C ILE A 31 12.85 -10.34 7.11
N GLY A 32 13.33 -9.82 5.99
CA GLY A 32 12.94 -8.50 5.48
C GLY A 32 11.44 -8.37 5.31
N PHE A 33 10.78 -9.32 4.64
CA PHE A 33 9.32 -9.31 4.47
C PHE A 33 8.56 -9.41 5.78
N VAL A 34 8.87 -10.40 6.62
CA VAL A 34 8.12 -10.64 7.86
C VAL A 34 8.24 -9.44 8.81
N PHE A 35 9.46 -9.01 9.09
CA PHE A 35 9.69 -7.90 10.02
C PHE A 35 9.41 -6.53 9.38
N GLY A 36 9.60 -6.38 8.08
CA GLY A 36 9.29 -5.15 7.35
C GLY A 36 7.78 -4.89 7.29
N LEU A 37 6.98 -5.91 7.00
CA LEU A 37 5.51 -5.79 7.07
C LEU A 37 5.05 -5.49 8.50
N PHE A 38 5.61 -6.18 9.49
CA PHE A 38 5.29 -5.91 10.88
C PHE A 38 5.65 -4.47 11.29
N PHE A 39 6.83 -3.98 10.87
CA PHE A 39 7.25 -2.60 11.08
C PHE A 39 6.25 -1.62 10.47
N LEU A 40 5.93 -1.75 9.19
CA LEU A 40 5.01 -0.84 8.50
C LEU A 40 3.61 -0.86 9.12
N LEU A 41 3.06 -2.04 9.43
CA LEU A 41 1.74 -2.16 10.04
C LEU A 41 1.72 -1.60 11.46
N SER A 42 2.76 -1.82 12.26
CA SER A 42 2.84 -1.27 13.63
C SER A 42 2.99 0.24 13.63
N GLN A 43 3.87 0.81 12.80
CA GLN A 43 4.07 2.25 12.69
C GLN A 43 2.83 2.93 12.10
N GLY A 44 2.24 2.33 11.06
CA GLY A 44 0.97 2.79 10.50
C GLY A 44 -0.15 2.76 11.53
N ALA A 45 -0.24 1.70 12.34
CA ALA A 45 -1.22 1.64 13.42
C ALA A 45 -1.03 2.75 14.45
N ILE A 46 0.20 3.02 14.91
CA ILE A 46 0.50 4.09 15.87
C ILE A 46 0.11 5.44 15.29
N LEU A 47 0.59 5.76 14.08
CA LEU A 47 0.30 7.03 13.41
C LEU A 47 -1.21 7.19 13.17
N GLY A 48 -1.90 6.13 12.78
CA GLY A 48 -3.35 6.13 12.62
C GLY A 48 -4.12 6.39 13.92
N HIS A 49 -3.67 5.84 15.05
CA HIS A 49 -4.27 6.14 16.35
C HIS A 49 -4.05 7.59 16.78
N LEU A 50 -2.93 8.20 16.39
CA LEU A 50 -2.65 9.61 16.64
C LEU A 50 -3.52 10.53 15.78
N LEU A 51 -3.63 10.26 14.48
CA LEU A 51 -4.34 11.13 13.53
C LEU A 51 -5.87 10.93 13.57
N PHE A 52 -6.32 9.69 13.79
CA PHE A 52 -7.73 9.32 13.69
C PHE A 52 -8.24 8.58 14.94
N PRO A 53 -8.10 9.15 16.16
CA PRO A 53 -8.35 8.44 17.41
C PRO A 53 -9.79 7.92 17.56
N GLN A 54 -10.76 8.57 16.91
CA GLN A 54 -12.18 8.25 17.01
C GLN A 54 -12.64 7.18 15.99
N ASN A 55 -11.82 6.85 14.99
CA ASN A 55 -12.21 5.95 13.90
C ASN A 55 -11.98 4.46 14.24
N SER A 56 -12.47 3.58 13.36
CA SER A 56 -12.29 2.13 13.48
C SER A 56 -10.82 1.71 13.40
N LEU A 57 -10.46 0.56 13.96
CA LEU A 57 -9.08 0.04 13.92
C LEU A 57 -8.57 -0.11 12.49
N PHE A 58 -9.41 -0.63 11.58
CA PHE A 58 -9.07 -0.75 10.16
C PHE A 58 -8.74 0.62 9.55
N PHE A 59 -9.61 1.62 9.76
CA PHE A 59 -9.41 2.98 9.23
C PHE A 59 -8.09 3.57 9.74
N LYS A 60 -7.82 3.42 11.04
CA LYS A 60 -6.57 3.86 11.67
C LYS A 60 -5.35 3.21 11.01
N ILE A 61 -5.31 1.88 10.92
CA ILE A 61 -4.15 1.18 10.33
C ILE A 61 -3.98 1.57 8.85
N PHE A 62 -5.07 1.57 8.08
CA PHE A 62 -5.04 1.80 6.65
C PHE A 62 -4.58 3.22 6.28
N TYR A 63 -5.20 4.25 6.87
CA TYR A 63 -4.81 5.64 6.63
C TYR A 63 -3.52 6.00 7.36
N GLY A 64 -3.26 5.42 8.52
CA GLY A 64 -1.96 5.56 9.18
C GLY A 64 -0.82 5.06 8.32
N LEU A 65 -0.99 3.92 7.62
CA LEU A 65 -0.03 3.42 6.64
C LEU A 65 0.09 4.36 5.43
N PHE A 66 -1.02 4.91 4.93
CA PHE A 66 -1.00 5.91 3.85
C PHE A 66 -0.13 7.12 4.20
N PHE A 67 -0.37 7.73 5.37
CA PHE A 67 0.38 8.90 5.83
C PHE A 67 1.83 8.56 6.15
N LEU A 68 2.10 7.37 6.70
CA LEU A 68 3.46 6.89 6.95
C LEU A 68 4.26 6.80 5.64
N LEU A 69 3.71 6.13 4.64
CA LEU A 69 4.39 5.94 3.34
C LEU A 69 4.54 7.27 2.59
N SER A 70 3.52 8.13 2.64
CA SER A 70 3.61 9.49 2.09
C SER A 70 4.70 10.32 2.79
N GLY A 71 4.83 10.18 4.12
CA GLY A 71 5.88 10.81 4.91
C GLY A 71 7.28 10.29 4.55
N ILE A 72 7.44 8.97 4.38
CA ILE A 72 8.70 8.35 3.93
C ILE A 72 9.06 8.86 2.53
N ALA A 73 8.10 8.94 1.61
CA ALA A 73 8.32 9.45 0.26
C ALA A 73 8.77 10.92 0.28
N LEU A 74 8.09 11.77 1.04
CA LEU A 74 8.38 13.21 1.12
C LEU A 74 9.70 13.49 1.82
N ILE A 75 9.91 12.96 3.02
CA ILE A 75 11.14 13.17 3.80
C ILE A 75 12.32 12.55 3.06
N GLY A 76 12.13 11.36 2.50
CA GLY A 76 13.16 10.70 1.73
C GLY A 76 13.50 11.42 0.42
N ALA A 77 12.52 12.03 -0.26
CA ALA A 77 12.79 12.93 -1.40
C ALA A 77 13.64 14.14 -0.99
N LEU A 78 13.32 14.77 0.15
CA LEU A 78 14.09 15.90 0.68
C LEU A 78 15.52 15.49 1.02
N ILE A 79 15.70 14.41 1.76
CA ILE A 79 17.04 13.88 2.10
C ILE A 79 17.79 13.53 0.82
N TYR A 80 17.14 12.86 -0.13
CA TYR A 80 17.77 12.47 -1.38
C TYR A 80 18.18 13.67 -2.21
N TYR A 81 17.37 14.74 -2.24
CA TYR A 81 17.71 15.96 -2.96
C TYR A 81 19.00 16.59 -2.42
N PHE A 82 19.06 16.85 -1.11
CA PHE A 82 20.17 17.56 -0.47
C PHE A 82 21.39 16.68 -0.16
N TYR A 83 21.23 15.36 -0.07
CA TYR A 83 22.29 14.44 0.34
C TYR A 83 22.28 13.14 -0.48
N CYS A 84 22.09 11.99 0.15
CA CYS A 84 22.09 10.66 -0.46
C CYS A 84 21.13 9.71 0.27
N LEU A 85 20.72 8.62 -0.39
CA LEU A 85 19.93 7.52 0.16
C LEU A 85 20.80 6.26 0.32
N ASN A 86 21.90 6.39 1.05
CA ASN A 86 22.77 5.25 1.34
C ASN A 86 22.18 4.36 2.46
N LEU A 87 22.84 3.24 2.75
CA LEU A 87 22.39 2.27 3.75
C LEU A 87 22.22 2.88 5.15
N PHE A 88 23.10 3.82 5.50
CA PHE A 88 23.05 4.56 6.76
C PHE A 88 21.79 5.41 6.88
N VAL A 89 21.41 6.12 5.83
CA VAL A 89 20.19 6.93 5.82
C VAL A 89 18.94 6.05 5.93
N ILE A 90 18.89 4.90 5.25
CA ILE A 90 17.77 3.97 5.40
C ILE A 90 17.67 3.43 6.83
N ALA A 91 18.81 3.07 7.44
CA ALA A 91 18.86 2.65 8.83
C ALA A 91 18.37 3.75 9.78
N LEU A 92 18.77 4.99 9.56
CA LEU A 92 18.27 6.14 10.32
C LEU A 92 16.76 6.30 10.17
N ILE A 93 16.20 6.17 8.97
CA ILE A 93 14.75 6.24 8.77
C ILE A 93 14.02 5.16 9.59
N ILE A 94 14.52 3.91 9.55
CA ILE A 94 13.93 2.79 10.31
C ILE A 94 13.97 3.05 11.82
N ILE A 95 15.06 3.67 12.33
CA ILE A 95 15.22 3.98 13.76
C ILE A 95 14.42 5.21 14.19
N LEU A 96 14.44 6.27 13.38
CA LEU A 96 13.87 7.57 13.74
C LEU A 96 12.35 7.58 13.70
N ILE A 97 11.70 6.81 12.81
CA ILE A 97 10.23 6.73 12.74
C ILE A 97 9.63 6.29 14.10
N PRO A 98 10.03 5.15 14.70
CA PRO A 98 9.55 4.74 16.02
C PRO A 98 9.84 5.76 17.12
N ILE A 99 11.04 6.34 17.13
CA ILE A 99 11.45 7.32 18.15
C ILE A 99 10.55 8.56 18.06
N PHE A 100 10.40 9.11 16.86
CA PHE A 100 9.57 10.28 16.62
C PHE A 100 8.12 10.06 17.00
N LEU A 101 7.52 8.93 16.59
CA LEU A 101 6.15 8.58 16.97
C LEU A 101 6.00 8.37 18.47
N SER A 102 7.00 7.78 19.14
CA SER A 102 6.98 7.57 20.60
C SER A 102 7.02 8.90 21.36
N ILE A 103 7.82 9.86 20.91
CA ILE A 103 7.88 11.21 21.51
C ILE A 103 6.52 11.90 21.35
N ILE A 104 5.93 11.87 20.16
CA ILE A 104 4.61 12.49 19.91
C ILE A 104 3.54 11.89 20.81
N VAL A 105 3.51 10.55 20.92
CA VAL A 105 2.59 9.87 21.84
C VAL A 105 2.78 10.35 23.27
N GLY A 106 4.02 10.44 23.75
CA GLY A 106 4.35 10.90 25.11
C GLY A 106 3.82 12.31 25.37
N VAL A 107 4.11 13.25 24.47
CA VAL A 107 3.67 14.65 24.58
C VAL A 107 2.14 14.75 24.58
N ILE A 108 1.45 14.04 23.69
CA ILE A 108 -0.03 14.08 23.60
C ILE A 108 -0.67 13.49 24.86
N HIS A 109 -0.07 12.49 25.49
CA HIS A 109 -0.59 11.89 26.72
C HIS A 109 -0.44 12.79 27.94
N GLU A 110 0.53 13.71 27.94
CA GLU A 110 0.76 14.67 29.03
C GLU A 110 -0.09 15.94 28.92
N LEU A 111 -0.67 16.21 27.74
CA LEU A 111 -1.62 17.31 27.59
C LEU A 111 -2.91 16.97 28.35
N PRO A 112 -3.38 17.84 29.27
CA PRO A 112 -4.67 17.66 29.90
C PRO A 112 -5.72 17.67 28.80
N LEU A 113 -6.37 16.52 28.59
CA LEU A 113 -7.47 16.38 27.64
C LEU A 113 -8.57 17.36 28.04
N SER A 114 -8.62 18.52 27.39
CA SER A 114 -9.73 19.45 27.52
C SER A 114 -11.00 18.71 27.12
N PRO A 115 -12.07 18.72 27.94
CA PRO A 115 -13.32 18.02 27.63
C PRO A 115 -14.14 18.66 26.48
N SER A 116 -13.57 19.61 25.72
CA SER A 116 -14.28 20.32 24.66
C SER A 116 -14.17 19.63 23.29
N SER A 117 -15.07 18.67 23.04
CA SER A 117 -15.83 18.51 21.77
C SER A 117 -16.49 17.13 21.67
N GLN A 118 -17.25 16.75 22.71
CA GLN A 118 -18.32 15.75 22.55
C GLN A 118 -19.54 16.35 21.81
N LYS A 119 -19.30 16.95 20.64
CA LYS A 119 -20.33 17.12 19.62
C LYS A 119 -19.96 16.24 18.45
N THR A 120 -19.93 14.94 18.71
CA THR A 120 -20.16 13.96 17.65
C THR A 120 -21.54 14.26 17.08
N PRO A 121 -21.72 14.48 15.76
CA PRO A 121 -23.00 14.12 15.18
C PRO A 121 -23.21 12.65 15.55
N ASN A 122 -24.40 12.32 16.08
CA ASN A 122 -24.78 10.96 16.43
C ASN A 122 -24.71 10.04 15.20
N LEU A 123 -23.50 9.63 14.81
CA LEU A 123 -23.28 8.42 14.04
C LEU A 123 -23.50 7.30 15.03
N ILE A 124 -24.75 6.86 15.08
CA ILE A 124 -25.27 5.73 15.83
C ILE A 124 -24.17 4.65 15.90
N VAL A 125 -23.54 4.53 17.07
CA VAL A 125 -22.70 3.38 17.39
C VAL A 125 -23.66 2.20 17.54
N LYS A 126 -24.04 1.60 16.40
CA LYS A 126 -24.72 0.31 16.39
C LYS A 126 -23.79 -0.64 17.12
N LYS A 127 -24.28 -1.19 18.24
CA LYS A 127 -23.64 -2.26 19.02
C LYS A 127 -22.98 -3.23 18.04
N ARG A 128 -21.75 -3.67 18.37
CA ARG A 128 -21.08 -4.83 17.75
C ARG A 128 -21.95 -6.07 17.94
N GLY A 129 -23.01 -6.19 17.14
CA GLY A 129 -23.66 -7.45 16.88
C GLY A 129 -22.65 -8.33 16.14
N VAL A 130 -22.66 -9.62 16.45
CA VAL A 130 -21.98 -10.66 15.69
C VAL A 130 -22.13 -10.34 14.19
N LEU A 131 -21.03 -10.32 13.44
CA LEU A 131 -21.00 -10.07 11.99
C LEU A 131 -21.99 -11.02 11.30
N LYS A 132 -23.23 -10.58 11.14
CA LYS A 132 -24.23 -11.29 10.36
C LYS A 132 -24.18 -10.69 8.97
N PHE A 133 -23.26 -11.21 8.17
CA PHE A 133 -23.31 -11.01 6.73
C PHE A 133 -24.59 -11.66 6.22
N SER A 134 -25.65 -10.85 6.03
CA SER A 134 -26.86 -11.33 5.38
C SER A 134 -26.74 -11.02 3.90
N PHE A 135 -26.07 -11.90 3.16
CA PHE A 135 -26.05 -11.81 1.71
C PHE A 135 -27.28 -12.51 1.14
N SER A 136 -27.98 -11.85 0.21
CA SER A 136 -28.97 -12.55 -0.59
C SER A 136 -28.27 -13.56 -1.49
N PRO A 137 -28.90 -14.69 -1.84
CA PRO A 137 -28.28 -15.69 -2.71
C PRO A 137 -27.88 -15.09 -4.07
N GLU A 138 -28.63 -14.11 -4.59
CA GLU A 138 -28.31 -13.39 -5.82
C GLU A 138 -27.00 -12.61 -5.69
N LEU A 139 -26.79 -11.92 -4.57
CA LEU A 139 -25.56 -11.17 -4.30
C LEU A 139 -24.35 -12.12 -4.18
N VAL A 140 -24.52 -13.28 -3.55
CA VAL A 140 -23.45 -14.29 -3.47
C VAL A 140 -23.10 -14.80 -4.87
N ILE A 141 -24.10 -15.15 -5.68
CA ILE A 141 -23.89 -15.58 -7.07
C ILE A 141 -23.15 -14.50 -7.85
N LEU A 142 -23.53 -13.23 -7.68
CA LEU A 142 -22.90 -12.13 -8.40
C LEU A 142 -21.44 -11.88 -7.97
N ILE A 143 -21.14 -12.01 -6.68
CA ILE A 143 -19.76 -11.95 -6.16
C ILE A 143 -18.92 -13.11 -6.72
N LEU A 144 -19.47 -14.33 -6.71
CA LEU A 144 -18.77 -15.49 -7.28
C LEU A 144 -18.54 -15.34 -8.78
N ALA A 145 -19.54 -14.84 -9.52
CA ALA A 145 -19.42 -14.54 -10.93
C ALA A 145 -18.34 -13.48 -11.19
N PHE A 146 -18.33 -12.38 -10.40
CA PHE A 146 -17.28 -11.37 -10.46
C PHE A 146 -15.89 -11.96 -10.23
N LEU A 147 -15.71 -12.76 -9.16
CA LEU A 147 -14.43 -13.38 -8.81
C LEU A 147 -13.96 -14.39 -9.88
N PHE A 148 -14.88 -15.12 -10.49
CA PHE A 148 -14.57 -15.99 -11.61
C PHE A 148 -14.13 -15.19 -12.84
N LEU A 149 -14.92 -14.21 -13.28
CA LEU A 149 -14.63 -13.40 -14.46
C LEU A 149 -13.33 -12.61 -14.33
N ILE A 150 -13.05 -12.02 -13.16
CA ILE A 150 -11.81 -11.29 -12.92
C ILE A 150 -10.59 -12.22 -12.96
N THR A 151 -10.73 -13.45 -12.46
CA THR A 151 -9.68 -14.48 -12.55
C THR A 151 -9.42 -14.83 -14.01
N VAL A 152 -10.48 -15.02 -14.81
CA VAL A 152 -10.35 -15.28 -16.25
C VAL A 152 -9.65 -14.11 -16.96
N CYS A 153 -9.98 -12.86 -16.63
CA CYS A 153 -9.26 -11.69 -17.16
C CYS A 153 -7.77 -11.74 -16.84
N PHE A 154 -7.39 -12.01 -15.59
CA PHE A 154 -5.97 -12.17 -15.23
C PHE A 154 -5.32 -13.33 -15.99
N SER A 155 -5.99 -14.48 -16.12
CA SER A 155 -5.48 -15.61 -16.90
C SER A 155 -5.20 -15.24 -18.36
N ILE A 156 -6.11 -14.48 -18.99
CA ILE A 156 -5.90 -13.98 -20.36
C ILE A 156 -4.70 -13.03 -20.42
N LEU A 157 -4.54 -12.11 -19.47
CA LEU A 157 -3.37 -11.21 -19.45
C LEU A 157 -2.07 -11.99 -19.29
N PHE A 158 -2.01 -12.99 -18.40
CA PHE A 158 -0.83 -13.83 -18.21
C PHE A 158 -0.53 -14.75 -19.40
N SER A 159 -1.53 -15.17 -20.17
CA SER A 159 -1.31 -15.94 -21.40
C SER A 159 -0.96 -15.08 -22.62
N SER A 160 -1.26 -13.78 -22.57
CA SER A 160 -1.03 -12.82 -23.66
C SER A 160 0.26 -12.00 -23.49
N GLN A 161 1.15 -12.44 -22.59
CA GLN A 161 2.42 -11.76 -22.35
C GLN A 161 3.33 -11.83 -23.57
N THR A 162 4.16 -10.81 -23.76
CA THR A 162 5.13 -10.77 -24.85
C THR A 162 6.49 -10.23 -24.43
N MET A 163 7.50 -10.65 -25.19
CA MET A 163 8.88 -10.14 -25.15
C MET A 163 9.18 -9.22 -26.33
N GLU A 164 8.24 -9.08 -27.26
CA GLU A 164 8.39 -8.26 -28.46
C GLU A 164 8.23 -6.76 -28.14
N VAL A 165 8.85 -5.94 -28.97
CA VAL A 165 8.73 -4.47 -28.91
C VAL A 165 7.41 -4.06 -29.57
N ILE A 166 6.33 -4.17 -28.82
CA ILE A 166 4.99 -3.77 -29.26
C ILE A 166 4.67 -2.33 -28.81
N ALA A 167 4.03 -1.56 -29.69
CA ALA A 167 3.70 -0.15 -29.42
C ALA A 167 2.62 0.00 -28.33
N SER A 168 1.79 -1.03 -28.15
CA SER A 168 0.66 -0.99 -27.23
C SER A 168 0.31 -2.39 -26.73
N PRO A 169 -0.01 -2.59 -25.42
CA PRO A 169 -0.38 -3.89 -24.88
C PRO A 169 -1.62 -4.48 -25.56
N TRP A 170 -2.48 -3.63 -26.12
CA TRP A 170 -3.71 -4.02 -26.80
C TRP A 170 -3.47 -4.79 -28.11
N GLN A 171 -2.23 -4.82 -28.64
CA GLN A 171 -1.91 -5.56 -29.86
C GLN A 171 -1.89 -7.07 -29.67
N VAL A 172 -1.61 -7.55 -28.46
CA VAL A 172 -1.49 -8.98 -28.13
C VAL A 172 -2.65 -9.49 -27.27
N ILE A 173 -3.41 -8.59 -26.63
CA ILE A 173 -4.58 -8.94 -25.83
C ILE A 173 -5.74 -9.31 -26.76
N PRO A 174 -6.35 -10.51 -26.63
CA PRO A 174 -7.46 -10.91 -27.48
C PRO A 174 -8.74 -10.12 -27.17
N THR A 175 -9.60 -9.95 -28.18
CA THR A 175 -10.90 -9.25 -28.04
C THR A 175 -11.78 -9.82 -26.93
N SER A 176 -11.67 -11.12 -26.65
CA SER A 176 -12.38 -11.78 -25.54
C SER A 176 -12.10 -11.14 -24.19
N PHE A 177 -10.91 -10.58 -23.95
CA PHE A 177 -10.58 -9.86 -22.73
C PHE A 177 -11.56 -8.69 -22.50
N PHE A 178 -11.83 -7.88 -23.53
CA PHE A 178 -12.69 -6.70 -23.39
C PHE A 178 -14.15 -7.07 -23.14
N ILE A 179 -14.63 -8.15 -23.78
CA ILE A 179 -15.98 -8.67 -23.55
C ILE A 179 -16.11 -9.16 -22.10
N ILE A 180 -15.15 -9.93 -21.61
CA ILE A 180 -15.16 -10.44 -20.23
C ILE A 180 -14.99 -9.28 -19.25
N TYR A 181 -14.10 -8.33 -19.52
CA TYR A 181 -13.89 -7.13 -18.71
C TYR A 181 -15.19 -6.32 -18.59
N PHE A 182 -15.94 -6.15 -19.69
CA PHE A 182 -17.26 -5.53 -19.66
C PHE A 182 -18.23 -6.26 -18.70
N PHE A 183 -18.26 -7.59 -18.73
CA PHE A 183 -19.07 -8.36 -17.79
C PHE A 183 -18.55 -8.29 -16.34
N VAL A 184 -17.23 -8.17 -16.12
CA VAL A 184 -16.66 -7.87 -14.78
C VAL A 184 -17.20 -6.52 -14.29
N SER A 185 -17.16 -5.48 -15.13
CA SER A 185 -17.69 -4.15 -14.79
C SER A 185 -19.19 -4.21 -14.47
N LEU A 186 -19.99 -4.90 -15.30
CA LEU A 186 -21.43 -5.08 -15.05
C LEU A 186 -21.71 -5.84 -13.74
N ALA A 187 -20.95 -6.90 -13.46
CA ALA A 187 -21.10 -7.64 -12.22
C ALA A 187 -20.79 -6.76 -11.01
N LEU A 188 -19.71 -5.96 -11.08
CA LEU A 188 -19.35 -5.03 -10.01
C LEU A 188 -20.43 -3.96 -9.79
N ILE A 189 -20.97 -3.39 -10.88
CA ILE A 189 -22.08 -2.44 -10.81
C ILE A 189 -23.30 -3.10 -10.16
N GLY A 190 -23.67 -4.31 -10.57
CA GLY A 190 -24.76 -5.05 -9.95
C GLY A 190 -24.51 -5.29 -8.45
N ILE A 191 -23.29 -5.66 -8.05
CA ILE A 191 -22.93 -5.84 -6.63
C ILE A 191 -23.17 -4.55 -5.87
N THR A 192 -22.77 -3.39 -6.42
CA THR A 192 -22.99 -2.10 -5.75
C THR A 192 -24.47 -1.71 -5.62
N PHE A 193 -25.33 -2.14 -6.57
CA PHE A 193 -26.78 -1.88 -6.51
C PHE A 193 -27.52 -2.84 -5.59
N TYR A 194 -27.18 -4.13 -5.60
CA TYR A 194 -27.86 -5.17 -4.82
C TYR A 194 -27.31 -5.29 -3.39
N SER A 195 -26.11 -4.78 -3.11
CA SER A 195 -25.57 -4.83 -1.76
C SER A 195 -26.39 -3.92 -0.83
N PRO A 196 -26.85 -4.43 0.33
CA PRO A 196 -27.46 -3.60 1.34
C PRO A 196 -26.51 -2.44 1.67
N GLN A 197 -27.03 -1.21 1.65
CA GLN A 197 -26.26 0.01 1.96
C GLN A 197 -25.83 0.11 3.44
N ASP A 198 -25.87 -1.00 4.17
CA ASP A 198 -25.33 -1.10 5.50
C ASP A 198 -23.80 -0.92 5.50
N TYR A 199 -23.33 -0.16 6.48
CA TYR A 199 -21.92 0.13 6.72
C TYR A 199 -21.02 -1.13 6.75
N GLN A 200 -21.60 -2.28 7.10
CA GLN A 200 -20.86 -3.54 7.24
C GLN A 200 -20.39 -4.13 5.90
N ASN A 201 -21.12 -3.89 4.79
CA ASN A 201 -20.78 -4.44 3.47
C ASN A 201 -19.83 -3.56 2.68
N GLN A 202 -19.68 -2.29 3.07
CA GLN A 202 -18.86 -1.29 2.36
C GLN A 202 -17.39 -1.73 2.24
N GLY A 203 -16.83 -2.36 3.27
CA GLY A 203 -15.46 -2.87 3.23
C GLY A 203 -15.24 -3.95 2.17
N LEU A 204 -16.21 -4.86 1.99
CA LEU A 204 -16.16 -5.89 0.95
C LEU A 204 -16.28 -5.26 -0.44
N ILE A 205 -17.22 -4.33 -0.63
CA ILE A 205 -17.39 -3.63 -1.92
C ILE A 205 -16.11 -2.89 -2.30
N LEU A 206 -15.51 -2.15 -1.36
CA LEU A 206 -14.24 -1.43 -1.60
C LEU A 206 -13.10 -2.39 -1.94
N PHE A 207 -13.05 -3.56 -1.32
CA PHE A 207 -12.09 -4.61 -1.69
C PHE A 207 -12.31 -5.12 -3.13
N LEU A 208 -13.56 -5.38 -3.54
CA LEU A 208 -13.86 -5.81 -4.90
C LEU A 208 -13.55 -4.72 -5.93
N ILE A 209 -13.84 -3.46 -5.63
CA ILE A 209 -13.43 -2.30 -6.45
C ILE A 209 -11.90 -2.24 -6.53
N SER A 210 -11.19 -2.45 -5.42
CA SER A 210 -9.72 -2.47 -5.40
C SER A 210 -9.16 -3.55 -6.33
N LEU A 211 -9.74 -4.75 -6.33
CA LEU A 211 -9.34 -5.82 -7.23
C LEU A 211 -9.60 -5.46 -8.71
N TYR A 212 -10.72 -4.82 -9.00
CA TYR A 212 -11.04 -4.32 -10.35
C TYR A 212 -10.07 -3.23 -10.82
N VAL A 213 -9.73 -2.28 -9.93
CA VAL A 213 -8.72 -1.26 -10.22
C VAL A 213 -7.36 -1.92 -10.43
N LEU A 214 -6.97 -2.89 -9.60
CA LEU A 214 -5.73 -3.65 -9.76
C LEU A 214 -5.63 -4.29 -11.14
N LEU A 215 -6.69 -4.97 -11.61
CA LEU A 215 -6.74 -5.53 -12.96
C LEU A 215 -6.47 -4.45 -14.01
N SER A 216 -7.13 -3.31 -13.88
CA SER A 216 -7.08 -2.21 -14.85
C SER A 216 -5.71 -1.54 -14.93
N VAL A 217 -5.05 -1.32 -13.78
CA VAL A 217 -3.73 -0.67 -13.73
C VAL A 217 -2.55 -1.63 -13.94
N SER A 218 -2.78 -2.94 -13.88
CA SER A 218 -1.72 -3.95 -14.02
C SER A 218 -1.53 -4.45 -15.45
N VAL A 219 -2.33 -4.00 -16.43
CA VAL A 219 -2.28 -4.50 -17.82
C VAL A 219 -0.87 -4.40 -18.40
N ALA A 220 -0.27 -3.20 -18.38
CA ALA A 220 1.07 -2.99 -18.91
C ALA A 220 2.13 -3.78 -18.12
N LEU A 221 2.00 -3.83 -16.79
CA LEU A 221 2.91 -4.60 -15.93
C LEU A 221 2.92 -6.09 -16.29
N ILE A 222 1.75 -6.66 -16.58
CA ILE A 222 1.62 -8.09 -16.88
C ILE A 222 2.06 -8.38 -18.31
N ILE A 223 1.58 -7.62 -19.31
CA ILE A 223 1.82 -7.91 -20.72
C ILE A 223 3.30 -7.77 -21.11
N TYR A 224 3.97 -6.73 -20.63
CA TYR A 224 5.37 -6.48 -20.96
C TYR A 224 6.28 -7.18 -19.96
N GLN A 225 6.70 -8.41 -20.29
CA GLN A 225 7.54 -9.23 -19.39
C GLN A 225 8.86 -8.52 -19.03
N LEU A 226 9.51 -7.91 -20.03
CA LEU A 226 10.75 -7.16 -19.84
C LEU A 226 10.51 -5.82 -19.15
N GLY A 227 9.38 -5.17 -19.43
CA GLY A 227 9.07 -3.83 -18.94
C GLY A 227 8.31 -3.00 -19.95
N TYR A 228 7.44 -2.12 -19.46
CA TYR A 228 6.67 -1.23 -20.31
C TYR A 228 7.48 0.01 -20.70
N GLY A 229 7.79 0.13 -21.99
CA GLY A 229 8.54 1.26 -22.55
C GLY A 229 10.02 1.27 -22.16
N PHE A 230 10.76 2.21 -22.73
CA PHE A 230 12.19 2.39 -22.43
C PHE A 230 12.43 2.98 -21.04
N ASP A 231 11.47 3.77 -20.56
CA ASP A 231 11.57 4.54 -19.31
C ASP A 231 11.80 3.64 -18.09
N LEU A 232 11.14 2.48 -18.03
CA LEU A 232 11.32 1.53 -16.93
C LEU A 232 12.79 1.12 -16.73
N PHE A 233 13.54 0.93 -17.83
CA PHE A 233 14.95 0.56 -17.75
C PHE A 233 15.81 1.71 -17.22
N ILE A 234 15.49 2.96 -17.59
CA ILE A 234 16.16 4.15 -17.06
C ILE A 234 15.89 4.28 -15.56
N HIS A 235 14.64 4.11 -15.14
CA HIS A 235 14.21 4.14 -13.74
C HIS A 235 14.95 3.07 -12.91
N GLN A 236 14.90 1.82 -13.34
CA GLN A 236 15.54 0.72 -12.60
C GLN A 236 17.06 0.84 -12.55
N ALA A 237 17.70 1.31 -13.64
CA ALA A 237 19.13 1.56 -13.64
C ALA A 237 19.49 2.68 -12.65
N THR A 238 18.72 3.76 -12.65
CA THR A 238 18.87 4.89 -11.72
C THR A 238 18.71 4.43 -10.27
N GLU A 239 17.63 3.74 -9.96
CA GLU A 239 17.32 3.24 -8.61
C GLU A 239 18.36 2.23 -8.12
N LYS A 240 18.88 1.39 -9.02
CA LYS A 240 19.97 0.47 -8.69
C LYS A 240 21.23 1.24 -8.29
N VAL A 241 21.61 2.26 -9.05
CA VAL A 241 22.76 3.12 -8.71
C VAL A 241 22.52 3.84 -7.38
N ILE A 242 21.31 4.35 -7.12
CA ILE A 242 20.96 4.97 -5.83
C ILE A 242 21.05 3.94 -4.69
N ALA A 243 20.51 2.74 -4.87
CA ALA A 243 20.53 1.70 -3.85
C ALA A 243 21.95 1.20 -3.54
N GLU A 244 22.88 1.26 -4.51
CA GLU A 244 24.27 0.83 -4.35
C GLU A 244 25.19 1.95 -3.84
N ARG A 245 25.05 3.17 -4.39
CA ARG A 245 25.98 4.30 -4.17
C ARG A 245 25.37 5.45 -3.36
N GLY A 246 24.08 5.39 -3.07
CA GLY A 246 23.32 6.42 -2.37
C GLY A 246 22.89 7.59 -3.25
N PHE A 247 23.51 7.84 -4.41
CA PHE A 247 23.11 8.93 -5.28
C PHE A 247 23.47 8.74 -6.75
N ILE A 248 22.78 9.49 -7.61
CA ILE A 248 23.12 9.70 -9.02
C ILE A 248 22.85 11.18 -9.36
N ALA A 249 23.55 11.72 -10.34
CA ALA A 249 23.32 13.05 -10.88
C ALA A 249 23.01 12.97 -12.38
N PRO A 250 22.12 13.82 -12.93
CA PRO A 250 21.30 14.82 -12.21
C PRO A 250 20.19 14.17 -11.36
N LYS A 251 19.61 14.94 -10.42
CA LYS A 251 18.49 14.52 -9.56
C LYS A 251 17.18 15.16 -10.04
N PRO A 252 16.44 14.55 -10.99
CA PRO A 252 15.19 15.10 -11.48
C PRO A 252 14.13 15.17 -10.38
N PHE A 253 13.55 16.36 -10.16
CA PHE A 253 12.63 16.62 -9.04
C PHE A 253 11.40 15.71 -8.98
N TYR A 254 10.84 15.38 -10.15
CA TYR A 254 9.54 14.70 -10.26
C TYR A 254 9.58 13.21 -9.89
N TYR A 255 10.77 12.62 -9.71
CA TYR A 255 10.92 11.20 -9.33
C TYR A 255 11.48 10.96 -7.94
N LEU A 256 11.90 12.00 -7.21
CA LEU A 256 12.64 11.83 -5.95
C LEU A 256 11.85 11.05 -4.90
N GLY A 257 10.53 11.28 -4.80
CA GLY A 257 9.66 10.56 -3.88
C GLY A 257 9.52 9.08 -4.24
N GLN A 258 9.36 8.78 -5.53
CA GLN A 258 9.27 7.40 -6.04
C GLN A 258 10.59 6.66 -5.82
N TYR A 259 11.72 7.24 -6.21
CA TYR A 259 13.04 6.66 -5.99
C TYR A 259 13.30 6.40 -4.52
N SER A 260 12.90 7.33 -3.64
CA SER A 260 13.03 7.13 -2.21
C SER A 260 12.24 5.93 -1.71
N LEU A 261 10.98 5.78 -2.14
CA LEU A 261 10.16 4.62 -1.75
C LEU A 261 10.73 3.33 -2.30
N VAL A 262 11.13 3.29 -3.57
CA VAL A 262 11.71 2.09 -4.20
C VAL A 262 12.96 1.64 -3.46
N VAL A 263 13.89 2.55 -3.19
CA VAL A 263 15.13 2.25 -2.45
C VAL A 263 14.81 1.83 -1.02
N PHE A 264 13.90 2.52 -0.34
CA PHE A 264 13.47 2.16 1.01
C PHE A 264 12.91 0.74 1.06
N PHE A 265 11.96 0.39 0.18
CA PHE A 265 11.37 -0.95 0.14
C PHE A 265 12.36 -2.03 -0.30
N SER A 266 13.24 -1.74 -1.26
CA SER A 266 14.30 -2.65 -1.70
C SER A 266 15.21 -3.04 -0.52
N LYS A 267 15.59 -2.06 0.29
CA LYS A 267 16.44 -2.26 1.47
C LYS A 267 15.69 -2.88 2.65
N LEU A 268 14.45 -2.45 2.92
CA LEU A 268 13.61 -2.98 3.99
C LEU A 268 13.31 -4.47 3.80
N PHE A 269 12.92 -4.87 2.59
CA PHE A 269 12.54 -6.24 2.27
C PHE A 269 13.71 -7.11 1.78
N ALA A 270 14.92 -6.54 1.64
CA ALA A 270 16.07 -7.21 1.03
C ALA A 270 15.72 -7.84 -0.33
N VAL A 271 15.13 -7.04 -1.22
CA VAL A 271 14.75 -7.43 -2.59
C VAL A 271 15.37 -6.50 -3.62
N PRO A 272 15.64 -6.97 -4.85
CA PRO A 272 16.10 -6.09 -5.93
C PRO A 272 15.11 -4.95 -6.22
N VAL A 273 15.64 -3.75 -6.54
CA VAL A 273 14.86 -2.53 -6.85
C VAL A 273 13.78 -2.73 -7.92
N LYS A 274 13.99 -3.67 -8.86
CA LYS A 274 13.03 -4.02 -9.91
C LYS A 274 11.64 -4.39 -9.37
N TRP A 275 11.57 -4.97 -8.16
CA TRP A 275 10.31 -5.43 -7.60
C TRP A 275 9.50 -4.30 -7.01
N PRO A 276 10.04 -3.46 -6.09
CA PRO A 276 9.32 -2.27 -5.63
C PRO A 276 8.96 -1.32 -6.78
N ASP A 277 9.86 -1.07 -7.73
CA ASP A 277 9.60 -0.22 -8.90
C ASP A 277 8.36 -0.67 -9.67
N LYS A 278 8.30 -1.96 -10.03
CA LYS A 278 7.15 -2.55 -10.75
C LYS A 278 5.85 -2.57 -9.94
N LEU A 279 5.93 -2.74 -8.61
CA LEU A 279 4.77 -3.08 -7.78
C LEU A 279 4.17 -1.91 -7.02
N ILE A 280 4.94 -0.90 -6.64
CA ILE A 280 4.44 0.21 -5.80
C ILE A 280 3.24 0.89 -6.46
N VAL A 281 3.36 1.33 -7.71
CA VAL A 281 2.30 2.09 -8.40
C VAL A 281 0.99 1.30 -8.53
N PRO A 282 0.96 0.08 -9.13
CA PRO A 282 -0.30 -0.64 -9.30
C PRO A 282 -0.91 -1.08 -7.97
N ILE A 283 -0.09 -1.53 -7.02
CA ILE A 283 -0.58 -1.92 -5.69
C ILE A 283 -1.16 -0.69 -4.98
N PHE A 284 -0.42 0.42 -4.93
CA PHE A 284 -0.85 1.57 -4.16
C PHE A 284 -2.09 2.24 -4.78
N THR A 285 -2.13 2.33 -6.11
CA THR A 285 -3.30 2.87 -6.82
C THR A 285 -4.52 1.99 -6.57
N SER A 286 -4.37 0.66 -6.68
CA SER A 286 -5.50 -0.26 -6.46
C SER A 286 -6.04 -0.25 -5.03
N LEU A 287 -5.16 -0.08 -4.03
CA LEU A 287 -5.53 -0.12 -2.63
C LEU A 287 -6.06 1.22 -2.13
N TRP A 288 -5.35 2.35 -2.34
CA TRP A 288 -5.72 3.62 -1.72
C TRP A 288 -6.75 4.41 -2.52
N LEU A 289 -6.72 4.37 -3.86
CA LEU A 289 -7.62 5.19 -4.68
C LEU A 289 -9.11 4.94 -4.37
N PRO A 290 -9.61 3.68 -4.32
CA PRO A 290 -11.02 3.45 -4.00
C PRO A 290 -11.41 3.94 -2.62
N PHE A 291 -10.54 3.74 -1.62
CA PHE A 291 -10.82 4.09 -0.24
C PHE A 291 -10.80 5.62 -0.03
N THR A 292 -9.85 6.34 -0.64
CA THR A 292 -9.74 7.80 -0.51
C THR A 292 -10.81 8.56 -1.28
N ILE A 293 -11.33 7.99 -2.38
CA ILE A 293 -12.49 8.58 -3.07
C ILE A 293 -13.78 8.37 -2.27
N TYR A 294 -13.88 7.23 -1.57
CA TYR A 294 -15.08 6.85 -0.85
C TYR A 294 -15.29 7.61 0.48
N TRP A 295 -14.21 7.82 1.24
CA TRP A 295 -14.21 8.45 2.57
C TRP A 295 -13.83 9.92 2.52
#